data_AF-A0A4R4KLK1-F1
#
_entry.id   AF-A0A4R4KLK1-F1
#
_cell.length_a   1.000
_cell.length_b   1.000
_cell.length_c   1.000
_cell.angle_alpha   90.00
_cell.angle_beta   90.00
_cell.angle_gamma   90.00
#
_symmetry.space_group_name_H-M   'P 1'
#
loop_
_entity.id
_entity.type
_entity.pdbx_description
1 polymer ?
#
loop_
_entity_poly.entity_id
_entity_poly.type
_entity_poly.pdbx_seq_one_letter_code
_entity_poly.pdbx_strand_id
1 'polypeptide(L)'
;MPDLGLKAQELKSRRSERRRKVQKAKLARVQYEEIPMQKILVKFGSGDRATIEEFHVLKEYTPISAYVRDIRWYDTKAKKLSSSVIKDKERALPLHGPYKRYVAGNLMEEGYYFMGTKDGRWVRYDAKYTLLDKTHWYRGFPASSRISYYDSSHTKIKEVIPVFYEDIEGEYFSFYEEGQLSAYGKYEHNEKIGRWVEYYQYRRQRKKETQYPKSCWDEDFEPFVLREWDDKGKLLYDYTKDPRATTEVDDQN
;
A
#
# COMPACT_ATOMS: atom_id res chain seq x y z
N MET A 1 -37.48 -19.89 -44.21
CA MET A 1 -36.06 -19.74 -44.57
C MET A 1 -35.29 -19.32 -43.33
N PRO A 2 -34.37 -20.11 -42.77
CA PRO A 2 -33.60 -19.73 -41.60
C PRO A 2 -32.60 -18.63 -41.97
N ASP A 3 -32.51 -17.60 -41.14
CA ASP A 3 -31.77 -16.37 -41.38
C ASP A 3 -30.24 -16.58 -41.32
N LEU A 4 -29.66 -17.03 -42.43
CA LEU A 4 -28.21 -17.23 -42.59
C LEU A 4 -27.40 -15.93 -42.49
N GLY A 5 -28.03 -14.78 -42.74
CA GLY A 5 -27.41 -13.45 -42.70
C GLY A 5 -27.05 -13.02 -41.28
N LEU A 6 -27.97 -13.16 -40.33
CA LEU A 6 -27.72 -12.87 -38.91
C LEU A 6 -26.59 -13.72 -38.32
N LYS A 7 -26.57 -15.03 -38.64
CA LYS A 7 -25.52 -15.95 -38.17
C LYS A 7 -24.13 -15.58 -38.69
N ALA A 8 -24.01 -15.08 -39.92
CA ALA A 8 -22.74 -14.65 -40.50
C ALA A 8 -22.19 -13.37 -39.84
N GLN A 9 -23.07 -12.43 -39.48
CA GLN A 9 -22.72 -11.20 -38.78
C GLN A 9 -22.28 -11.47 -37.33
N GLU A 10 -22.96 -12.39 -36.65
CA GLU A 10 -22.62 -12.86 -35.30
C GLU A 10 -21.28 -13.63 -35.26
N LEU A 11 -20.98 -14.41 -36.30
CA LEU A 11 -19.68 -15.07 -36.44
C LEU A 11 -18.54 -14.06 -36.67
N LYS A 12 -18.78 -13.01 -37.46
CA LYS A 12 -17.82 -11.92 -37.67
C LYS A 12 -17.59 -11.11 -36.40
N SER A 13 -18.64 -10.82 -35.62
CA SER A 13 -18.50 -10.13 -34.32
C SER A 13 -17.74 -10.99 -33.31
N ARG A 14 -18.05 -12.28 -33.18
CA ARG A 14 -17.27 -13.21 -32.32
C ARG A 14 -15.80 -13.30 -32.73
N ARG A 15 -15.50 -13.31 -34.03
CA ARG A 15 -14.11 -13.31 -34.54
C ARG A 15 -13.39 -12.00 -34.22
N SER A 16 -14.06 -10.85 -34.37
CA SER A 16 -13.46 -9.54 -34.05
C SER A 16 -13.23 -9.38 -32.54
N GLU A 17 -14.18 -9.83 -31.71
CA GLU A 17 -14.03 -9.88 -30.25
C GLU A 17 -12.86 -10.79 -29.84
N ARG A 18 -12.73 -11.97 -30.43
CA ARG A 18 -11.61 -12.87 -30.14
C ARG A 18 -10.27 -12.23 -30.52
N ARG A 19 -10.20 -11.55 -31.66
CA ARG A 19 -8.99 -10.79 -32.08
C ARG A 19 -8.67 -9.67 -31.08
N ARG A 20 -9.68 -8.88 -30.66
CA ARG A 20 -9.53 -7.83 -29.65
C ARG A 20 -9.04 -8.39 -28.31
N LYS A 21 -9.59 -9.52 -27.85
CA LYS A 21 -9.15 -10.20 -26.61
C LYS A 21 -7.68 -10.65 -26.70
N VAL A 22 -7.28 -11.24 -27.82
CA VAL A 22 -5.88 -11.66 -28.02
C VAL A 22 -4.94 -10.45 -28.06
N GLN A 23 -5.33 -9.36 -28.73
CA GLN A 23 -4.53 -8.14 -28.78
C GLN A 23 -4.40 -7.49 -27.40
N LYS A 24 -5.49 -7.42 -26.62
CA LYS A 24 -5.47 -6.95 -25.24
C LYS A 24 -4.58 -7.82 -24.34
N ALA A 25 -4.62 -9.14 -24.51
CA ALA A 25 -3.75 -10.07 -23.76
C ALA A 25 -2.26 -9.92 -24.14
N LYS A 26 -1.95 -9.64 -25.41
CA LYS A 26 -0.57 -9.33 -25.84
C LYS A 26 -0.08 -8.02 -25.25
N LEU A 27 -0.91 -6.98 -25.27
CA LEU A 27 -0.60 -5.67 -24.67
C LEU A 27 -0.35 -5.79 -23.16
N ALA A 28 -1.23 -6.50 -22.44
CA ALA A 28 -1.10 -6.70 -20.99
C ALA A 28 0.18 -7.44 -20.53
N ARG A 29 0.92 -8.06 -21.46
CA ARG A 29 2.24 -8.66 -21.17
C ARG A 29 3.38 -7.65 -21.19
N VAL A 30 3.18 -6.49 -21.80
CA VAL A 30 4.23 -5.50 -22.07
C VAL A 30 3.93 -4.16 -21.40
N GLN A 31 2.66 -3.89 -21.08
CA GLN A 31 2.24 -2.68 -20.39
C GLN A 31 1.16 -2.96 -19.34
N TYR A 32 1.07 -2.09 -18.35
CA TYR A 32 -0.01 -2.02 -17.38
C TYR A 32 -0.48 -0.57 -17.29
N GLU A 33 -1.79 -0.31 -17.35
CA GLU A 33 -2.34 1.06 -17.39
C GLU A 33 -1.65 1.97 -18.44
N GLU A 34 -1.41 1.43 -19.65
CA GLU A 34 -0.73 2.11 -20.78
C GLU A 34 0.77 2.42 -20.58
N ILE A 35 1.33 2.06 -19.43
CA ILE A 35 2.74 2.30 -19.12
C ILE A 35 3.56 1.04 -19.39
N PRO A 36 4.66 1.13 -20.15
CA PRO A 36 5.48 -0.03 -20.49
C PRO A 36 6.23 -0.55 -19.27
N MET A 37 6.36 -1.88 -19.20
CA MET A 37 6.99 -2.57 -18.08
C MET A 37 8.00 -3.62 -18.55
N GLN A 38 8.95 -3.94 -17.69
CA GLN A 38 9.96 -4.98 -17.90
C GLN A 38 9.83 -6.06 -16.84
N LYS A 39 9.78 -7.32 -17.29
CA LYS A 39 9.76 -8.48 -16.41
C LYS A 39 11.13 -8.73 -15.80
N ILE A 40 11.16 -8.98 -14.50
CA ILE A 40 12.34 -9.39 -13.74
C ILE A 40 11.96 -10.62 -12.90
N LEU A 41 12.92 -11.53 -12.75
CA LEU A 41 12.80 -12.69 -11.88
C LEU A 41 13.98 -12.70 -10.92
N VAL A 42 13.70 -12.75 -9.63
CA VAL A 42 14.71 -12.88 -8.58
C VAL A 42 14.47 -14.19 -7.86
N LYS A 43 15.54 -14.95 -7.66
CA LYS A 43 15.55 -16.17 -6.86
C LYS A 43 16.50 -15.98 -5.69
N PHE A 44 16.05 -16.28 -4.48
CA PHE A 44 16.89 -16.28 -3.29
C PHE A 44 16.59 -17.50 -2.41
N GLY A 45 17.61 -17.94 -1.67
CA GLY A 45 17.61 -19.22 -0.95
C GLY A 45 18.23 -20.37 -1.74
N SER A 46 18.39 -21.52 -1.08
CA SER A 46 19.00 -22.73 -1.64
C SER A 46 18.09 -23.95 -1.45
N GLY A 47 18.21 -24.94 -2.32
CA GLY A 47 17.45 -26.19 -2.29
C GLY A 47 15.94 -26.03 -2.55
N ASP A 48 15.17 -26.98 -2.02
CA ASP A 48 13.72 -27.09 -2.24
C ASP A 48 12.90 -25.97 -1.60
N ARG A 49 13.50 -25.17 -0.70
CA ARG A 49 12.84 -24.05 -0.02
C ARG A 49 13.14 -22.70 -0.66
N ALA A 50 13.69 -22.68 -1.86
CA ALA A 50 13.99 -21.44 -2.56
C ALA A 50 12.72 -20.59 -2.80
N THR A 51 12.88 -19.28 -2.66
CA THR A 51 11.84 -18.28 -2.95
C THR A 51 12.12 -17.68 -4.33
N ILE A 52 11.10 -17.65 -5.18
CA ILE A 52 11.15 -17.02 -6.49
C ILE A 52 10.13 -15.89 -6.51
N GLU A 53 10.60 -14.68 -6.76
CA GLU A 53 9.75 -13.51 -6.99
C GLU A 53 9.80 -13.16 -8.48
N GLU A 54 8.65 -13.22 -9.14
CA GLU A 54 8.44 -12.83 -10.51
C GLU A 54 7.65 -11.51 -10.51
N PHE A 55 8.24 -10.44 -11.04
CA PHE A 55 7.62 -9.12 -10.98
C PHE A 55 7.97 -8.28 -12.20
N HIS A 56 7.26 -7.16 -12.34
CA HIS A 56 7.48 -6.21 -13.42
C HIS A 56 7.88 -4.86 -12.84
N VAL A 57 8.74 -4.15 -13.55
CA VAL A 57 9.25 -2.83 -13.16
C VAL A 57 9.09 -1.84 -14.29
N LEU A 58 9.12 -0.56 -13.95
CA LEU A 58 9.24 0.51 -14.95
C LEU A 58 10.62 0.49 -15.61
N LYS A 59 10.68 0.91 -16.87
CA LYS A 59 11.94 1.05 -17.62
C LYS A 59 12.81 2.19 -17.06
N GLU A 60 12.14 3.22 -16.55
CA GLU A 60 12.77 4.42 -16.00
C GLU A 60 12.17 4.74 -14.63
N TYR A 61 12.94 5.43 -13.80
CA TYR A 61 12.45 5.90 -12.51
C TYR A 61 11.40 6.99 -12.71
N THR A 62 10.18 6.75 -12.26
CA THR A 62 9.14 7.77 -12.16
C THR A 62 9.02 8.27 -10.72
N PRO A 63 8.79 9.57 -10.50
CA PRO A 63 8.49 10.08 -9.17
C PRO A 63 7.23 9.40 -8.63
N ILE A 64 7.37 8.77 -7.47
CA ILE A 64 6.28 8.07 -6.81
C ILE A 64 5.40 9.09 -6.07
N SER A 65 4.12 8.78 -5.94
CA SER A 65 3.15 9.59 -5.20
C SER A 65 3.65 9.88 -3.77
N ALA A 66 3.64 11.16 -3.38
CA ALA A 66 4.04 11.59 -2.05
C ALA A 66 3.10 11.10 -0.93
N TYR A 67 1.89 10.65 -1.31
CA TYR A 67 0.84 10.20 -0.40
C TYR A 67 1.00 8.76 0.06
N VAL A 68 1.80 7.94 -0.63
CA VAL A 68 1.94 6.52 -0.33
C VAL A 68 3.27 6.25 0.37
N ARG A 69 3.24 5.42 1.41
CA ARG A 69 4.42 5.04 2.20
C ARG A 69 4.95 3.66 1.83
N ASP A 70 4.04 2.72 1.58
CA ASP A 70 4.38 1.36 1.17
C ASP A 70 4.75 1.29 -0.31
N ILE A 71 6.01 1.59 -0.56
CA ILE A 71 6.61 1.60 -1.88
C ILE A 71 7.52 0.39 -2.01
N ARG A 72 7.37 -0.35 -3.10
CA ARG A 72 8.24 -1.46 -3.47
C ARG A 72 8.98 -1.15 -4.77
N TRP A 73 10.28 -1.36 -4.73
CA TRP A 73 11.17 -1.10 -5.86
C TRP A 73 12.25 -2.17 -5.93
N TYR A 74 12.81 -2.31 -7.12
CA TYR A 74 13.91 -3.24 -7.41
C TYR A 74 15.23 -2.49 -7.40
N ASP A 75 16.16 -2.97 -6.58
CA ASP A 75 17.54 -2.50 -6.55
C ASP A 75 18.36 -3.24 -7.62
N THR A 76 18.79 -2.51 -8.65
CA THR A 76 19.55 -3.10 -9.77
C THR A 76 20.95 -3.57 -9.37
N LYS A 77 21.54 -2.98 -8.32
CA LYS A 77 22.87 -3.36 -7.82
C LYS A 77 22.78 -4.59 -6.93
N ALA A 78 21.87 -4.57 -5.97
CA ALA A 78 21.68 -5.69 -5.03
C ALA A 78 20.85 -6.84 -5.60
N LYS A 79 20.22 -6.64 -6.76
CA LYS A 79 19.35 -7.61 -7.45
C LYS A 79 18.25 -8.18 -6.55
N LYS A 80 17.65 -7.31 -5.74
CA LYS A 80 16.62 -7.69 -4.77
C LYS A 80 15.49 -6.66 -4.72
N LEU A 81 14.32 -7.09 -4.28
CA LEU A 81 13.24 -6.18 -3.92
C LEU A 81 13.53 -5.48 -2.59
N SER A 82 13.22 -4.19 -2.54
CA SER A 82 13.37 -3.36 -1.36
C SER A 82 12.10 -2.56 -1.12
N SER A 83 11.78 -2.38 0.16
CA SER A 83 10.76 -1.45 0.66
C SER A 83 11.39 -0.28 1.42
N SER A 84 12.73 -0.19 1.43
CA SER A 84 13.45 0.89 2.13
C SER A 84 13.35 2.21 1.37
N VAL A 85 13.66 3.32 2.06
CA VAL A 85 13.75 4.65 1.45
C VAL A 85 14.74 4.61 0.28
N ILE A 86 14.31 5.11 -0.87
CA ILE A 86 15.12 5.21 -2.09
C ILE A 86 16.18 6.28 -1.86
N LYS A 87 17.46 5.86 -1.77
CA LYS A 87 18.61 6.76 -1.69
C LYS A 87 19.10 7.14 -3.08
N ASP A 88 19.30 6.13 -3.94
CA ASP A 88 19.81 6.27 -5.30
C ASP A 88 18.68 6.06 -6.31
N LYS A 89 18.16 7.16 -6.89
CA LYS A 89 17.03 7.11 -7.84
C LYS A 89 17.37 6.37 -9.14
N GLU A 90 18.61 6.47 -9.61
CA GLU A 90 19.06 5.82 -10.86
C GLU A 90 19.08 4.30 -10.80
N ARG A 91 19.18 3.73 -9.59
CA ARG A 91 19.28 2.29 -9.36
C ARG A 91 18.01 1.69 -8.77
N ALA A 92 17.01 2.52 -8.54
CA ALA A 92 15.73 2.11 -7.99
C ALA A 92 14.69 2.08 -9.09
N LEU A 93 14.23 0.89 -9.47
CA LEU A 93 13.15 0.74 -10.44
C LEU A 93 11.84 0.41 -9.70
N PRO A 94 10.85 1.31 -9.67
CA PRO A 94 9.57 1.04 -9.02
C PRO A 94 8.85 -0.14 -9.68
N LEU A 95 8.16 -0.96 -8.87
CA LEU A 95 7.38 -2.09 -9.38
C LEU A 95 6.15 -1.58 -10.14
N HIS A 96 5.85 -2.19 -11.28
CA HIS A 96 4.71 -1.80 -12.08
C HIS A 96 4.27 -2.97 -12.95
N GLY A 97 3.02 -3.40 -12.78
CA GLY A 97 2.45 -4.58 -13.41
C GLY A 97 2.35 -5.79 -12.46
N PRO A 98 2.20 -7.01 -13.01
CA PRO A 98 1.92 -8.19 -12.22
C PRO A 98 3.11 -8.63 -11.37
N TYR A 99 2.80 -9.08 -10.15
CA TYR A 99 3.71 -9.63 -9.16
C TYR A 99 3.24 -11.02 -8.74
N LYS A 100 4.18 -11.95 -8.61
CA LYS A 100 3.98 -13.30 -8.08
C LYS A 100 5.15 -13.70 -7.22
N ARG A 101 4.85 -14.34 -6.09
CA ARG A 101 5.85 -14.92 -5.19
C ARG A 101 5.58 -16.39 -5.00
N TYR A 102 6.60 -17.19 -5.26
CA TYR A 102 6.61 -18.62 -5.05
C TYR A 102 7.59 -18.99 -3.94
N VAL A 103 7.19 -19.89 -3.05
CA VAL A 103 8.06 -20.45 -2.01
C VAL A 103 8.00 -21.97 -2.14
N ALA A 104 9.15 -22.61 -2.31
CA ALA A 104 9.22 -24.06 -2.55
C ALA A 104 8.37 -24.52 -3.75
N GLY A 105 8.28 -23.68 -4.79
CA GLY A 105 7.46 -23.93 -5.98
C GLY A 105 5.96 -23.61 -5.82
N ASN A 106 5.47 -23.41 -4.60
CA ASN A 106 4.06 -23.08 -4.35
C ASN A 106 3.83 -21.57 -4.48
N LEU A 107 2.78 -21.17 -5.21
CA LEU A 107 2.38 -19.77 -5.31
C LEU A 107 1.83 -19.31 -3.95
N MET A 108 2.52 -18.37 -3.31
CA MET A 108 2.15 -17.86 -1.98
C MET A 108 1.41 -16.52 -2.08
N GLU A 109 1.72 -15.72 -3.09
CA GLU A 109 1.13 -14.39 -3.24
C GLU A 109 1.13 -13.95 -4.71
N GLU A 110 0.05 -13.31 -5.13
CA GLU A 110 -0.04 -12.65 -6.43
C GLU A 110 -0.81 -11.33 -6.33
N GLY A 111 -0.50 -10.41 -7.22
CA GLY A 111 -1.17 -9.13 -7.31
C GLY A 111 -0.59 -8.25 -8.40
N TYR A 112 -0.89 -6.97 -8.33
CA TYR A 112 -0.38 -5.97 -9.26
C TYR A 112 0.23 -4.82 -8.47
N TYR A 113 1.25 -4.21 -9.07
CA TYR A 113 1.79 -2.94 -8.61
C TYR A 113 1.52 -1.85 -9.63
N PHE A 114 1.32 -0.64 -9.16
CA PHE A 114 1.27 0.57 -9.96
C PHE A 114 2.29 1.57 -9.41
N MET A 115 3.36 1.83 -10.15
CA MET A 115 4.39 2.83 -9.80
C MET A 115 4.95 2.66 -8.38
N GLY A 116 5.23 1.41 -8.00
CA GLY A 116 5.78 1.00 -6.72
C GLY A 116 4.75 0.69 -5.64
N THR A 117 3.46 0.96 -5.88
CA THR A 117 2.39 0.81 -4.87
C THR A 117 1.49 -0.36 -5.21
N LYS A 118 0.88 -1.03 -4.21
CA LYS A 118 -0.05 -2.13 -4.46
C LYS A 118 -1.26 -1.65 -5.24
N ASP A 119 -1.69 -2.41 -6.23
CA ASP A 119 -2.83 -2.09 -7.07
C ASP A 119 -3.65 -3.33 -7.44
N GLY A 120 -4.93 -3.12 -7.71
CA GLY A 120 -5.88 -4.17 -8.06
C GLY A 120 -6.05 -5.24 -6.98
N ARG A 121 -6.39 -6.45 -7.43
CA ARG A 121 -6.64 -7.59 -6.54
C ARG A 121 -5.33 -8.21 -6.07
N TRP A 122 -5.20 -8.38 -4.77
CA TRP A 122 -4.12 -9.09 -4.10
C TRP A 122 -4.65 -10.37 -3.46
N VAL A 123 -3.92 -11.45 -3.64
CA VAL A 123 -4.32 -12.78 -3.16
C VAL A 123 -3.15 -13.46 -2.49
N ARG A 124 -3.37 -14.01 -1.31
CA ARG A 124 -2.40 -14.83 -0.58
C ARG A 124 -2.91 -16.24 -0.40
N TYR A 125 -2.00 -17.19 -0.54
CA TYR A 125 -2.28 -18.61 -0.45
C TYR A 125 -1.37 -19.28 0.60
N ASP A 126 -1.83 -20.40 1.14
CA ASP A 126 -1.00 -21.34 1.90
C ASP A 126 -0.24 -22.29 0.96
N ALA A 127 0.72 -23.06 1.49
CA ALA A 127 1.48 -24.08 0.76
C ALA A 127 0.58 -25.14 0.08
N LYS A 128 -0.64 -25.36 0.58
CA LYS A 128 -1.65 -26.25 -0.03
C LYS A 128 -2.52 -25.56 -1.09
N TYR A 129 -2.17 -24.35 -1.51
CA TYR A 129 -2.95 -23.53 -2.44
C TYR A 129 -4.34 -23.11 -1.92
N THR A 130 -4.55 -23.18 -0.60
CA THR A 130 -5.76 -22.66 0.03
C THR A 130 -5.71 -21.14 0.10
N LEU A 131 -6.79 -20.48 -0.29
CA LEU A 131 -6.92 -19.02 -0.21
C LEU A 131 -6.91 -18.59 1.27
N LEU A 132 -5.92 -17.78 1.65
CA LEU A 132 -5.81 -17.22 3.00
C LEU A 132 -6.41 -15.82 3.08
N ASP A 133 -6.13 -14.99 2.08
CA ASP A 133 -6.55 -13.60 2.08
C ASP A 133 -6.75 -13.09 0.64
N LYS A 134 -7.70 -12.18 0.46
CA LYS A 134 -8.08 -11.58 -0.82
C LYS A 134 -8.44 -10.11 -0.63
N THR A 135 -7.46 -9.24 -0.74
CA THR A 135 -7.67 -7.79 -0.63
C THR A 135 -7.77 -7.12 -2.01
N HIS A 136 -8.39 -5.94 -2.07
CA HIS A 136 -8.33 -5.06 -3.22
C HIS A 136 -7.66 -3.76 -2.83
N TRP A 137 -6.76 -3.31 -3.68
CA TRP A 137 -5.98 -2.09 -3.53
C TRP A 137 -6.22 -1.19 -4.73
N TYR A 138 -6.11 0.11 -4.52
CA TYR A 138 -6.12 1.12 -5.55
C TYR A 138 -4.97 2.09 -5.28
N ARG A 139 -3.94 2.03 -6.12
CA ARG A 139 -2.77 2.94 -6.07
C ARG A 139 -2.13 3.08 -4.68
N GLY A 140 -2.01 1.97 -3.95
CA GLY A 140 -1.38 1.91 -2.63
C GLY A 140 -2.33 1.99 -1.44
N PHE A 141 -3.61 2.32 -1.65
CA PHE A 141 -4.61 2.34 -0.59
C PHE A 141 -5.59 1.18 -0.74
N PRO A 142 -6.22 0.71 0.35
CA PRO A 142 -7.34 -0.23 0.24
C PRO A 142 -8.40 0.31 -0.73
N ALA A 143 -8.92 -0.51 -1.64
CA ALA A 143 -9.79 -0.02 -2.71
C ALA A 143 -11.11 0.59 -2.21
N SER A 144 -11.55 0.18 -1.01
CA SER A 144 -12.75 0.73 -0.35
C SER A 144 -12.45 1.94 0.54
N SER A 145 -11.20 2.40 0.60
CA SER A 145 -10.80 3.55 1.43
C SER A 145 -11.61 4.79 1.11
N ARG A 146 -11.95 5.56 2.13
CA ARG A 146 -12.59 6.86 1.97
C ARG A 146 -11.49 7.91 1.83
N ILE A 147 -11.37 8.47 0.63
CA ILE A 147 -10.38 9.49 0.30
C ILE A 147 -11.09 10.82 0.13
N SER A 148 -10.68 11.83 0.91
CA SER A 148 -11.13 13.20 0.74
C SER A 148 -10.03 14.04 0.07
N TYR A 149 -10.44 15.06 -0.68
CA TYR A 149 -9.55 15.89 -1.47
C TYR A 149 -9.76 17.37 -1.14
N TYR A 150 -8.72 18.18 -1.34
CA TYR A 150 -8.82 19.64 -1.25
C TYR A 150 -9.39 20.26 -2.53
N ASP A 151 -9.21 19.59 -3.67
CA ASP A 151 -9.60 20.08 -4.99
C ASP A 151 -10.70 19.23 -5.63
N SER A 152 -11.50 19.85 -6.50
CA SER A 152 -12.51 19.14 -7.30
C SER A 152 -11.91 18.22 -8.36
N SER A 153 -10.66 18.43 -8.76
CA SER A 153 -9.92 17.56 -9.69
C SER A 153 -9.34 16.30 -9.05
N HIS A 154 -9.52 16.10 -7.74
CA HIS A 154 -9.03 14.93 -6.99
C HIS A 154 -7.51 14.68 -7.14
N THR A 155 -6.71 15.74 -7.19
CA THR A 155 -5.25 15.66 -7.27
C THR A 155 -4.55 15.86 -5.93
N LYS A 156 -5.19 16.61 -5.02
CA LYS A 156 -4.64 16.95 -3.70
C LYS A 156 -5.40 16.20 -2.61
N ILE A 157 -4.84 15.09 -2.14
CA ILE A 157 -5.46 14.28 -1.08
C ILE A 157 -5.38 15.04 0.23
N LYS A 158 -6.51 15.11 0.94
CA LYS A 158 -6.64 15.67 2.29
C LYS A 158 -6.56 14.59 3.35
N GLU A 159 -7.27 13.48 3.15
CA GLU A 159 -7.41 12.42 4.14
C GLU A 159 -7.64 11.09 3.45
N VAL A 160 -7.09 10.03 4.03
CA VAL A 160 -7.30 8.64 3.64
C VAL A 160 -7.67 7.86 4.88
N ILE A 161 -8.93 7.40 4.92
CA ILE A 161 -9.43 6.49 5.95
C ILE A 161 -9.43 5.09 5.34
N PRO A 162 -8.65 4.14 5.89
CA PRO A 162 -8.50 2.82 5.32
C PRO A 162 -9.75 2.00 5.65
N VAL A 163 -10.42 1.45 4.63
CA VAL A 163 -11.62 0.63 4.84
C VAL A 163 -11.41 -0.72 4.17
N PHE A 164 -11.63 -1.79 4.94
CA PHE A 164 -11.64 -3.18 4.49
C PHE A 164 -12.95 -3.82 4.92
N TYR A 165 -13.67 -4.45 3.97
CA TYR A 165 -14.89 -5.20 4.27
C TYR A 165 -15.92 -4.45 5.14
N GLU A 166 -16.08 -3.13 4.89
CA GLU A 166 -16.97 -2.20 5.62
C GLU A 166 -16.43 -1.68 6.96
N ASP A 167 -15.37 -2.27 7.51
CA ASP A 167 -14.68 -1.80 8.71
C ASP A 167 -13.50 -0.89 8.40
N ILE A 168 -13.24 0.09 9.27
CA ILE A 168 -12.04 0.91 9.22
C ILE A 168 -10.90 0.13 9.86
N GLU A 169 -9.96 -0.31 9.04
CA GLU A 169 -8.83 -1.13 9.46
C GLU A 169 -7.57 -0.75 8.66
N GLY A 170 -6.45 -0.58 9.36
CA GLY A 170 -5.15 -0.28 8.72
C GLY A 170 -4.68 1.15 8.95
N GLU A 171 -3.84 1.64 8.05
CA GLU A 171 -3.13 2.91 8.23
C GLU A 171 -3.96 4.13 7.79
N TYR A 172 -4.14 5.06 8.71
CA TYR A 172 -4.76 6.36 8.47
C TYR A 172 -3.72 7.40 8.10
N PHE A 173 -4.05 8.23 7.12
CA PHE A 173 -3.22 9.35 6.71
C PHE A 173 -4.05 10.60 6.51
N SER A 174 -3.55 11.74 7.00
CA SER A 174 -4.02 13.05 6.57
C SER A 174 -2.85 13.88 6.09
N PHE A 175 -3.14 14.80 5.17
CA PHE A 175 -2.16 15.63 4.51
C PHE A 175 -2.59 17.08 4.54
N TYR A 176 -1.62 17.98 4.49
CA TYR A 176 -1.82 19.39 4.15
C TYR A 176 -2.01 19.55 2.64
N GLU A 177 -2.48 20.71 2.21
CA GLU A 177 -2.75 20.99 0.78
C GLU A 177 -1.52 20.80 -0.12
N GLU A 178 -0.32 21.06 0.41
CA GLU A 178 0.95 20.85 -0.28
C GLU A 178 1.39 19.37 -0.34
N GLY A 179 0.55 18.44 0.12
CA GLY A 179 0.82 17.00 0.14
C GLY A 179 1.74 16.53 1.28
N GLN A 180 2.11 17.44 2.20
CA GLN A 180 2.86 17.07 3.40
C GLN A 180 1.97 16.33 4.40
N LEU A 181 2.47 15.24 4.98
CA LEU A 181 1.76 14.51 6.02
C LEU A 181 1.43 15.42 7.21
N SER A 182 0.16 15.49 7.59
CA SER A 182 -0.36 16.24 8.73
C SER A 182 -0.64 15.35 9.92
N ALA A 183 -1.16 14.14 9.70
CA ALA A 183 -1.28 13.14 10.75
C ALA A 183 -1.19 11.71 10.19
N TYR A 184 -0.77 10.78 11.05
CA TYR A 184 -0.69 9.36 10.76
C TYR A 184 -1.05 8.55 12.00
N GLY A 185 -1.74 7.44 11.79
CA GLY A 185 -2.14 6.51 12.84
C GLY A 185 -2.63 5.20 12.26
N LYS A 186 -3.11 4.32 13.13
CA LYS A 186 -3.67 3.03 12.73
C LYS A 186 -5.06 2.85 13.33
N TYR A 187 -5.95 2.24 12.55
CA TYR A 187 -7.24 1.75 13.00
C TYR A 187 -7.26 0.22 13.05
N GLU A 188 -8.07 -0.31 13.96
CA GLU A 188 -8.43 -1.72 14.08
C GLU A 188 -9.89 -1.78 14.51
N HIS A 189 -10.75 -2.48 13.77
CA HIS A 189 -12.19 -2.59 14.04
C HIS A 189 -12.89 -1.24 14.33
N ASN A 190 -12.62 -0.21 13.52
CA ASN A 190 -13.15 1.15 13.67
C ASN A 190 -12.60 1.98 14.83
N GLU A 191 -11.65 1.43 15.61
CA GLU A 191 -11.03 2.12 16.74
C GLU A 191 -9.59 2.52 16.45
N LYS A 192 -9.17 3.64 17.05
CA LYS A 192 -7.79 4.12 16.95
C LYS A 192 -6.90 3.27 17.84
N ILE A 193 -5.83 2.72 17.29
CA ILE A 193 -4.85 1.94 18.04
C ILE A 193 -3.43 2.47 17.86
N GLY A 194 -2.57 2.16 18.82
CA GLY A 194 -1.15 2.46 18.77
C GLY A 194 -0.83 3.96 18.82
N ARG A 195 0.27 4.35 18.17
CA ARG A 195 0.75 5.74 18.19
C ARG A 195 0.15 6.55 17.07
N TRP A 196 -0.47 7.66 17.44
CA TRP A 196 -0.97 8.67 16.54
C TRP A 196 -0.04 9.87 16.56
N VAL A 197 0.45 10.25 15.39
CA VAL A 197 1.44 11.32 15.23
C VAL A 197 0.85 12.42 14.39
N GLU A 198 0.81 13.63 14.94
CA GLU A 198 0.47 14.86 14.23
C GLU A 198 1.73 15.65 13.93
N TYR A 199 1.75 16.35 12.82
CA TYR A 199 2.88 17.17 12.35
C TYR A 199 2.43 18.60 12.14
N TYR A 200 3.36 19.54 12.29
CA TYR A 200 3.16 20.91 11.82
C TYR A 200 3.30 20.97 10.29
N GLN A 201 2.55 21.90 9.68
CA GLN A 201 2.64 22.17 8.24
C GLN A 201 4.06 22.62 7.85
N TYR A 202 4.68 23.47 8.66
CA TYR A 202 6.03 23.95 8.41
C TYR A 202 7.07 23.03 9.04
N ARG A 203 8.22 22.87 8.38
CA ARG A 203 9.41 22.14 8.86
C ARG A 203 9.27 20.62 9.09
N ARG A 204 8.12 20.00 8.78
CA ARG A 204 7.87 18.55 8.95
C ARG A 204 8.14 18.07 10.38
N GLN A 205 8.00 18.97 11.36
CA GLN A 205 8.23 18.65 12.76
C GLN A 205 6.99 18.00 13.36
N ARG A 206 7.21 17.06 14.28
CA ARG A 206 6.11 16.46 15.05
C ARG A 206 5.51 17.55 15.93
N LYS A 207 4.19 17.60 15.97
CA LYS A 207 3.40 18.49 16.82
C LYS A 207 2.99 17.76 18.08
N LYS A 208 2.38 16.59 17.91
CA LYS A 208 1.79 15.81 19.01
C LYS A 208 1.89 14.33 18.72
N GLU A 209 2.26 13.55 19.74
CA GLU A 209 2.18 12.11 19.75
C GLU A 209 1.16 11.70 20.82
N THR A 210 0.13 10.96 20.42
CA THR A 210 -0.88 10.41 21.33
C THR A 210 -0.77 8.88 21.29
N GLN A 211 -0.71 8.26 22.46
CA GLN A 211 -0.76 6.81 22.59
C GLN A 211 -2.21 6.38 22.80
N TYR A 212 -2.70 5.53 21.91
CA TYR A 212 -3.98 4.84 22.01
C TYR A 212 -3.75 3.38 22.46
N PRO A 213 -4.82 2.61 22.75
CA PRO A 213 -4.68 1.22 23.16
C PRO A 213 -3.89 0.41 22.13
N LYS A 214 -3.23 -0.66 22.57
CA LYS A 214 -2.39 -1.47 21.67
C LYS A 214 -3.26 -2.25 20.68
N SER A 215 -4.41 -2.70 21.14
CA SER A 215 -5.46 -3.34 20.34
C SER A 215 -6.83 -2.78 20.72
N CYS A 216 -7.81 -2.92 19.84
CA CYS A 216 -9.20 -2.52 20.07
C CYS A 216 -9.88 -3.24 21.27
N TRP A 217 -9.29 -4.32 21.78
CA TRP A 217 -9.84 -5.07 22.93
C TRP A 217 -9.33 -4.57 24.28
N ASP A 218 -8.40 -3.61 24.30
CA ASP A 218 -7.84 -3.03 25.51
C ASP A 218 -8.76 -1.89 26.01
N GLU A 219 -9.97 -2.23 26.49
CA GLU A 219 -11.03 -1.28 26.85
C GLU A 219 -10.66 -0.37 28.04
N ASP A 220 -9.84 -0.84 28.97
CA ASP A 220 -9.42 -0.10 30.17
C ASP A 220 -8.30 0.93 29.89
N PHE A 221 -7.84 1.04 28.63
CA PHE A 221 -6.75 1.94 28.28
C PHE A 221 -7.27 3.34 27.92
N GLU A 222 -6.92 4.34 28.73
CA GLU A 222 -7.22 5.73 28.40
C GLU A 222 -6.15 6.33 27.48
N PRO A 223 -6.51 6.86 26.30
CA PRO A 223 -5.55 7.50 25.41
C PRO A 223 -4.92 8.73 26.05
N PHE A 224 -3.59 8.77 26.08
CA PHE A 224 -2.85 9.89 26.66
C PHE A 224 -1.87 10.51 25.66
N VAL A 225 -1.56 11.78 25.87
CA VAL A 225 -0.53 12.48 25.08
C VAL A 225 0.82 11.93 25.54
N LEU A 226 1.57 11.31 24.63
CA LEU A 226 2.90 10.82 24.93
C LEU A 226 3.89 11.98 24.94
N ARG A 227 3.86 12.81 23.89
CA ARG A 227 4.78 13.94 23.70
C ARG A 227 4.12 15.07 22.93
N GLU A 228 4.51 16.30 23.25
CA GLU A 228 4.10 17.50 22.53
C GLU A 228 5.31 18.39 22.28
N TRP A 229 5.37 19.01 21.10
CA TRP A 229 6.44 19.90 20.69
C TRP A 229 5.89 21.24 20.24
N ASP A 230 6.70 22.27 20.39
CA ASP A 230 6.46 23.61 19.84
C ASP A 230 6.77 23.66 18.33
N ASP A 231 6.37 24.75 17.67
CA ASP A 231 6.62 25.04 16.24
C ASP A 231 8.11 25.11 15.85
N LYS A 232 8.98 25.31 16.85
CA LYS A 232 10.45 25.28 16.74
C LYS A 232 11.05 23.89 16.96
N GLY A 233 10.25 22.92 17.37
CA GLY A 233 10.68 21.54 17.67
C GLY A 233 11.19 21.35 19.09
N LYS A 234 10.97 22.33 19.98
CA LYS A 234 11.28 22.18 21.40
C LYS A 234 10.20 21.31 22.06
N LEU A 235 10.62 20.26 22.76
CA LEU A 235 9.72 19.39 23.52
C LEU A 235 9.06 20.21 24.64
N LEU A 236 7.73 20.33 24.59
CA LEU A 236 6.89 21.01 25.58
C LEU A 236 6.45 20.05 26.68
N TYR A 237 6.10 18.82 26.30
CA TYR A 237 5.59 17.80 27.20
C TYR A 237 6.17 16.43 26.84
N ASP A 238 6.49 15.64 27.87
CA ASP A 238 6.94 14.25 27.76
C ASP A 238 6.33 13.46 28.91
N TYR A 239 5.46 12.51 28.60
CA TYR A 239 4.76 11.70 29.58
C TYR A 239 5.71 10.95 30.53
N THR A 240 6.87 10.52 30.04
CA THR A 240 7.89 9.83 30.86
C THR A 240 8.53 10.72 31.93
N LYS A 241 8.34 12.04 31.84
CA LYS A 241 8.84 13.03 32.79
C LYS A 241 7.72 13.61 33.65
N ASP A 242 6.47 13.22 33.41
CA ASP A 242 5.35 13.64 34.23
C ASP A 242 5.33 12.80 35.53
N PRO A 243 5.46 13.42 36.72
CA PRO A 243 5.41 12.69 37.99
C PRO A 243 4.10 11.95 38.25
N ARG A 244 3.03 12.22 37.48
CA ARG A 244 1.75 11.48 37.57
C ARG A 244 1.82 10.12 36.88
N ALA A 245 2.63 10.00 35.83
CA ALA A 245 2.83 8.76 35.07
C ALA A 245 3.59 7.69 35.84
N THR A 246 4.42 8.09 36.81
CA THR A 246 5.17 7.15 37.68
C THR A 246 4.29 6.48 38.72
N THR A 247 3.21 7.13 39.17
CA THR A 247 2.33 6.60 40.22
C THR A 247 1.46 5.43 39.74
N GLU A 248 1.10 5.36 38.46
CA GLU A 248 0.25 4.28 37.92
C GLU A 248 1.00 2.96 37.70
N VAL A 249 2.34 2.99 37.67
CA VAL A 249 3.17 1.78 37.49
C VAL A 249 3.43 1.08 38.83
N ASP A 250 3.42 1.83 39.94
CA ASP A 250 3.68 1.28 41.27
C ASP A 250 2.44 0.59 41.89
N ASP A 251 1.23 0.87 41.40
CA ASP A 251 -0.02 0.25 41.88
C ASP A 251 -0.36 -1.09 41.18
N GLN A 252 0.48 -1.58 40.25
CA GLN A 252 0.28 -2.85 39.53
C GLN A 252 1.29 -3.96 39.92
N ASN A 253 2.01 -3.83 41.04
CA ASN A 253 2.98 -4.83 41.51
C ASN A 253 2.53 -5.55 42.79
#